data_AF-A0A9W6KD93-F1
#
_entry.id   AF-A0A9W6KD93-F1
#
_cell.length_a   1.000
_cell.length_b   1.000
_cell.length_c   1.000
_cell.angle_alpha   90.00
_cell.angle_beta   90.00
_cell.angle_gamma   90.00
#
_symmetry.space_group_name_H-M   'P 1'
#
loop_
_entity.id
_entity.type
_entity.pdbx_description
1 polymer ?
#
loop_
_entity_poly.entity_id
_entity_poly.type
_entity_poly.pdbx_seq_one_letter_code
_entity_poly.pdbx_strand_id
1 'polypeptide(L)'
;MIERYALTAGDLDALGAGYGTVGVHRMLAASQKTRRMLYVRELHDTARDPDLRRAEGFDDALALFARAQAATPAAADAVLHDPFFGVWAGDAMREPAGRLRMFGAYAAAAAVRAGVPFRIAVPAPEGRLTLPGLGAFIGVDGGSAVVEGDPDGHVSLAGGRPAWAPLRRLRCGIAIDDLDPHRDCFEWSPVARLGDAAAAPFAERLEQALELLDGHHPEHAAGIRATLRALVPVTAPDGGNASAASRRAFGAIALEARGGPADLALSLIHECRHMTLGAVLDLVDLFRPGGDPRHYAPWRADPRTVSALLQGTYAHVGVTDFWRVERRRTGSVAAEFEFAYWLEQTSAGARSLLASGELTPWGERFVTRLAETLGRWETQDVRPDVRAAASAAVLAVGVQWRLDNARPDPDGVERLAAAWRGGSPCPALPGAEIRTGPARPARVPAAADRLRQRVLGETAAAPDTADDVWIKLALEAGRGPLVQRPEVVRAVGASTGADPSRLAGWLTSAVARYRS
;
A
#
# COMPACT_ATOMS: atom_id res chain seq x y z
N MET A 1 17.73 25.24 -7.18
CA MET A 1 18.30 25.07 -5.82
C MET A 1 17.75 23.77 -5.26
N ILE A 2 18.62 22.88 -4.77
CA ILE A 2 18.20 21.61 -4.13
C ILE A 2 17.96 21.93 -2.65
N GLU A 3 16.71 21.86 -2.21
CA GLU A 3 16.34 22.14 -0.83
C GLU A 3 16.51 20.88 0.04
N ARG A 4 16.86 21.05 1.31
CA ARG A 4 16.96 19.93 2.25
C ARG A 4 15.68 19.85 3.08
N TYR A 5 15.09 18.66 3.13
CA TYR A 5 13.90 18.38 3.92
C TYR A 5 14.22 17.44 5.08
N ALA A 6 13.61 17.70 6.22
CA ALA A 6 13.67 16.84 7.39
C ALA A 6 12.29 16.82 8.05
N LEU A 7 11.91 15.66 8.58
CA LEU A 7 10.71 15.53 9.42
C LEU A 7 11.04 15.94 10.84
N THR A 8 10.22 16.81 11.42
CA THR A 8 10.28 17.09 12.85
C THR A 8 9.56 15.99 13.66
N ALA A 9 9.80 15.97 14.96
CA ALA A 9 9.05 15.10 15.87
C ALA A 9 7.54 15.39 15.84
N GLY A 10 7.15 16.65 15.62
CA GLY A 10 5.74 17.05 15.48
C GLY A 10 5.11 16.55 14.18
N ASP A 11 5.88 16.52 13.08
CA ASP A 11 5.39 15.99 11.79
C ASP A 11 5.15 14.48 11.87
N LEU A 12 6.10 13.75 12.47
CA LEU A 12 5.94 12.32 12.74
C LEU A 12 4.78 12.04 13.68
N ASP A 13 4.57 12.88 14.69
CA ASP A 13 3.41 12.75 15.58
C ASP A 13 2.10 12.97 14.84
N ALA A 14 2.01 13.98 13.98
CA ALA A 14 0.81 14.28 13.22
C ALA A 14 0.46 13.14 12.25
N LEU A 15 1.46 12.55 11.60
CA LEU A 15 1.29 11.39 10.72
C LEU A 15 0.92 10.14 11.54
N GLY A 16 1.63 9.89 12.63
CA GLY A 16 1.37 8.77 13.54
C GLY A 16 0.02 8.88 14.25
N ALA A 17 -0.53 10.08 14.44
CA ALA A 17 -1.89 10.26 14.94
C ALA A 17 -2.97 9.80 13.95
N GLY A 18 -2.59 9.49 12.70
CA GLY A 18 -3.46 8.85 11.72
C GLY A 18 -3.80 9.70 10.51
N TYR A 19 -3.47 11.00 10.46
CA TYR A 19 -3.81 11.88 9.33
C TYR A 19 -2.60 12.55 8.67
N GLY A 20 -1.72 13.15 9.47
CA GLY A 20 -0.78 14.17 9.02
C GLY A 20 -1.48 15.52 8.79
N THR A 21 -0.72 16.61 8.86
CA THR A 21 -1.23 17.92 8.43
C THR A 21 -1.04 18.08 6.92
N VAL A 22 -1.82 18.96 6.29
CA VAL A 22 -1.63 19.32 4.88
C VAL A 22 -0.21 19.86 4.63
N GLY A 23 0.36 20.58 5.59
CA GLY A 23 1.73 21.06 5.52
C GLY A 23 2.75 19.93 5.39
N VAL A 24 2.61 18.88 6.21
CA VAL A 24 3.47 17.69 6.15
C VAL A 24 3.32 16.97 4.81
N HIS A 25 2.10 16.78 4.31
CA HIS A 25 1.88 16.15 3.00
C HIS A 25 2.48 16.95 1.84
N ARG A 26 2.38 18.28 1.87
CA ARG A 26 3.05 19.17 0.88
C ARG A 26 4.56 19.09 0.98
N MET A 27 5.11 19.04 2.20
CA MET A 27 6.54 18.87 2.43
C MET A 27 7.03 17.52 1.88
N LEU A 28 6.31 16.43 2.13
CA LEU A 28 6.63 15.12 1.57
C LEU A 28 6.59 15.14 0.03
N ALA A 29 5.62 15.80 -0.59
CA ALA A 29 5.60 15.96 -2.05
C ALA A 29 6.82 16.76 -2.56
N ALA A 30 7.19 17.84 -1.87
CA ALA A 30 8.34 18.67 -2.22
C ALA A 30 9.69 17.94 -2.03
N SER A 31 9.78 17.05 -1.03
CA SER A 31 10.98 16.22 -0.84
C SER A 31 11.17 15.22 -2.00
N GLN A 32 10.09 14.68 -2.57
CA GLN A 32 10.15 13.83 -3.76
C GLN A 32 10.63 14.59 -4.99
N LYS A 33 10.23 15.86 -5.16
CA LYS A 33 10.79 16.74 -6.20
C LYS A 33 12.31 16.83 -6.08
N THR A 34 12.80 17.13 -4.87
CA THR A 34 14.24 17.27 -4.60
C THR A 34 14.98 15.97 -4.87
N ARG A 35 14.43 14.85 -4.44
CA ARG A 35 14.97 13.52 -4.75
C ARG A 35 15.10 13.28 -6.25
N ARG A 36 14.09 13.66 -7.04
CA ARG A 36 14.11 13.54 -8.51
C ARG A 36 15.12 14.49 -9.17
N MET A 37 15.33 15.69 -8.62
CA MET A 37 16.43 16.57 -9.04
C MET A 37 17.81 15.95 -8.77
N LEU A 38 17.98 15.28 -7.62
CA LEU A 38 19.20 14.53 -7.30
C LEU A 38 19.40 13.36 -8.27
N TYR A 39 18.35 12.70 -8.74
CA TYR A 39 18.47 11.69 -9.80
C TYR A 39 18.97 12.27 -11.12
N VAL A 40 18.46 13.43 -11.54
CA VAL A 40 18.97 14.10 -12.76
C VAL A 40 20.45 14.45 -12.59
N ARG A 41 20.82 14.98 -11.42
CA ARG A 41 22.22 15.28 -11.10
C ARG A 41 23.09 14.03 -11.14
N GLU A 42 22.62 12.95 -10.54
CA GLU A 42 23.34 11.68 -10.52
C GLU A 42 23.47 11.13 -11.93
N LEU A 43 22.42 11.13 -12.75
CA LEU A 43 22.48 10.68 -14.15
C LEU A 43 23.46 11.52 -14.99
N HIS A 44 23.52 12.83 -14.74
CA HIS A 44 24.51 13.71 -15.36
C HIS A 44 25.94 13.35 -14.94
N ASP A 45 26.17 13.07 -13.65
CA ASP A 45 27.50 12.84 -13.07
C ASP A 45 27.99 11.37 -13.26
N THR A 46 27.08 10.39 -13.30
CA THR A 46 27.38 8.95 -13.34
C THR A 46 27.19 8.27 -14.68
N ALA A 47 26.52 8.90 -15.66
CA ALA A 47 26.72 8.55 -17.06
C ALA A 47 28.15 9.01 -17.46
N ARG A 48 29.15 8.30 -16.92
CA ARG A 48 30.59 8.53 -17.05
C ARG A 48 31.11 8.43 -18.49
N ASP A 49 30.24 8.07 -19.41
CA ASP A 49 30.47 8.09 -20.84
C ASP A 49 29.77 9.32 -21.46
N PRO A 50 30.49 10.43 -21.70
CA PRO A 50 29.98 11.58 -22.42
C PRO A 50 29.46 11.23 -23.83
N ASP A 51 29.98 10.18 -24.46
CA ASP A 51 29.55 9.77 -25.78
C ASP A 51 28.17 9.10 -25.73
N LEU A 52 27.87 8.33 -24.69
CA LEU A 52 26.52 7.81 -24.44
C LEU A 52 25.52 8.96 -24.22
N ARG A 53 25.85 9.94 -23.38
CA ARG A 53 24.99 11.12 -23.15
C ARG A 53 24.73 11.90 -24.42
N ARG A 54 25.75 12.08 -25.26
CA ARG A 54 25.63 12.75 -26.56
C ARG A 54 24.79 11.93 -27.54
N ALA A 55 25.04 10.62 -27.65
CA ALA A 55 24.29 9.72 -28.53
C ALA A 55 22.80 9.63 -28.16
N GLU A 56 22.47 9.78 -26.88
CA GLU A 56 21.09 9.78 -26.39
C GLU A 56 20.47 11.17 -26.24
N GLY A 57 21.19 12.25 -26.57
CA GLY A 57 20.68 13.61 -26.51
C GLY A 57 20.35 14.09 -25.08
N PHE A 58 20.98 13.50 -24.06
CA PHE A 58 20.71 13.84 -22.67
C PHE A 58 21.12 15.27 -22.32
N ASP A 59 22.24 15.74 -22.85
CA ASP A 59 22.76 17.09 -22.58
C ASP A 59 21.88 18.17 -23.20
N ASP A 60 21.37 17.92 -24.42
CA ASP A 60 20.40 18.80 -25.09
C ASP A 60 19.08 18.85 -24.32
N ALA A 61 18.60 17.70 -23.83
CA ALA A 61 17.41 17.62 -22.98
C ALA A 61 17.61 18.38 -21.66
N LEU A 62 18.78 18.27 -21.04
CA LEU A 62 19.10 18.98 -19.81
C LEU A 62 19.17 20.50 -20.03
N ALA A 63 19.76 20.95 -21.13
CA ALA A 63 19.78 22.36 -21.51
C ALA A 63 18.35 22.90 -21.76
N LEU A 64 17.50 22.12 -22.44
CA LEU A 64 16.10 22.49 -22.65
C LEU A 64 15.31 22.55 -21.34
N PHE A 65 15.47 21.56 -20.47
CA PHE A 65 14.82 21.54 -19.15
C PHE A 65 15.26 22.74 -18.30
N ALA A 66 16.56 23.08 -18.31
CA ALA A 66 17.08 24.25 -17.61
C ALA A 66 16.52 25.57 -18.16
N ARG A 67 16.36 25.70 -19.48
CA ARG A 67 15.69 26.85 -20.11
C ARG A 67 14.22 26.96 -19.68
N ALA A 68 13.48 25.85 -19.70
CA ALA A 68 12.10 25.80 -19.24
C ALA A 68 11.98 26.19 -17.76
N GLN A 69 12.88 25.70 -16.91
CA GLN A 69 12.94 26.04 -15.49
C GLN A 69 13.25 27.53 -15.27
N ALA A 70 14.17 28.10 -16.05
CA ALA A 70 14.54 29.51 -15.95
C ALA A 70 13.39 30.44 -16.40
N ALA A 71 12.65 30.06 -17.43
CA ALA A 71 11.48 30.80 -17.91
C ALA A 71 10.30 30.70 -16.93
N THR A 72 9.96 29.47 -16.52
CA THR A 72 8.81 29.19 -15.66
C THR A 72 9.15 28.06 -14.69
N PRO A 73 9.60 28.35 -13.45
CA PRO A 73 9.97 27.32 -12.47
C PRO A 73 8.84 26.31 -12.20
N ALA A 74 7.58 26.76 -12.21
CA ALA A 74 6.41 25.92 -12.02
C ALA A 74 6.24 24.84 -13.11
N ALA A 75 6.72 25.08 -14.34
CA ALA A 75 6.66 24.13 -15.44
C ALA A 75 7.61 22.95 -15.23
N ALA A 76 8.85 23.23 -14.81
CA ALA A 76 9.82 22.23 -14.42
C ALA A 76 9.38 21.48 -13.16
N ASP A 77 8.84 22.19 -12.17
CA ASP A 77 8.29 21.58 -10.96
C ASP A 77 7.13 20.61 -11.29
N ALA A 78 6.24 20.94 -12.23
CA ALA A 78 5.15 20.05 -12.64
C ALA A 78 5.67 18.71 -13.20
N VAL A 79 6.74 18.76 -13.99
CA VAL A 79 7.39 17.57 -14.54
C VAL A 79 8.13 16.77 -13.47
N LEU A 80 8.83 17.43 -12.56
CA LEU A 80 9.47 16.74 -11.44
C LEU A 80 8.47 16.17 -10.44
N HIS A 81 7.24 16.66 -10.41
CA HIS A 81 6.16 16.04 -9.63
C HIS A 81 5.46 14.89 -10.36
N ASP A 82 5.76 14.66 -11.64
CA ASP A 82 5.23 13.52 -12.37
C ASP A 82 5.60 12.21 -11.66
N PRO A 83 4.62 11.35 -11.31
CA PRO A 83 4.88 10.15 -10.53
C PRO A 83 5.90 9.21 -11.18
N PHE A 84 5.87 9.09 -12.50
CA PHE A 84 6.66 8.11 -13.25
C PHE A 84 8.08 8.56 -13.52
N PHE A 85 8.39 9.85 -13.35
CA PHE A 85 9.76 10.37 -13.40
C PHE A 85 10.70 9.58 -12.47
N GLY A 86 10.24 9.28 -11.24
CA GLY A 86 11.05 8.53 -10.27
C GLY A 86 11.27 7.07 -10.67
N VAL A 87 10.31 6.48 -11.38
CA VAL A 87 10.41 5.11 -11.92
C VAL A 87 11.47 5.09 -13.01
N TRP A 88 11.31 5.94 -14.03
CA TRP A 88 12.24 6.11 -15.14
C TRP A 88 13.66 6.36 -14.64
N ALA A 89 13.85 7.39 -13.81
CA ALA A 89 15.17 7.80 -13.35
C ALA A 89 15.84 6.67 -12.55
N GLY A 90 15.06 5.93 -11.74
CA GLY A 90 15.54 4.76 -11.01
C GLY A 90 15.98 3.60 -11.92
N ASP A 91 15.32 3.39 -13.06
CA ASP A 91 15.75 2.39 -14.05
C ASP A 91 16.97 2.87 -14.84
N ALA A 92 16.99 4.14 -15.24
CA ALA A 92 18.11 4.75 -15.96
C ALA A 92 19.41 4.78 -15.13
N MET A 93 19.33 4.97 -13.80
CA MET A 93 20.52 4.89 -12.94
C MET A 93 21.10 3.48 -12.85
N ARG A 94 20.25 2.44 -12.95
CA ARG A 94 20.69 1.04 -12.96
C ARG A 94 21.24 0.63 -14.31
N GLU A 95 20.61 1.08 -15.38
CA GLU A 95 20.95 0.70 -16.75
C GLU A 95 20.74 1.90 -17.71
N PRO A 96 21.74 2.80 -17.84
CA PRO A 96 21.58 4.06 -18.56
C PRO A 96 21.30 3.89 -20.06
N ALA A 97 21.94 2.91 -20.71
CA ALA A 97 21.86 2.72 -22.15
C ALA A 97 20.41 2.46 -22.61
N GLY A 98 19.99 3.17 -23.65
CA GLY A 98 18.65 3.17 -24.21
C GLY A 98 17.60 3.94 -23.40
N ARG A 99 17.93 4.44 -22.20
CA ARG A 99 16.97 5.04 -21.26
C ARG A 99 17.17 6.54 -21.05
N LEU A 100 18.35 7.09 -21.35
CA LEU A 100 18.62 8.52 -21.13
C LEU A 100 17.80 9.41 -22.07
N ARG A 101 17.53 8.95 -23.30
CA ARG A 101 16.75 9.72 -24.30
C ARG A 101 15.34 10.06 -23.83
N MET A 102 14.76 9.29 -22.91
CA MET A 102 13.45 9.59 -22.32
C MET A 102 13.45 10.91 -21.53
N PHE A 103 14.60 11.40 -21.07
CA PHE A 103 14.67 12.73 -20.47
C PHE A 103 14.26 13.85 -21.44
N GLY A 104 14.44 13.64 -22.75
CA GLY A 104 13.93 14.54 -23.78
C GLY A 104 12.41 14.71 -23.74
N ALA A 105 11.66 13.66 -23.39
CA ALA A 105 10.20 13.72 -23.22
C ALA A 105 9.81 14.65 -22.06
N TYR A 106 10.48 14.50 -20.92
CA TYR A 106 10.28 15.34 -19.74
C TYR A 106 10.70 16.79 -19.99
N ALA A 107 11.82 17.01 -20.68
CA ALA A 107 12.27 18.34 -21.08
C ALA A 107 11.29 19.03 -22.04
N ALA A 108 10.78 18.31 -23.05
CA ALA A 108 9.75 18.78 -23.95
C ALA A 108 8.46 19.14 -23.18
N ALA A 109 8.01 18.28 -22.26
CA ALA A 109 6.82 18.55 -21.46
C ALA A 109 6.99 19.81 -20.57
N ALA A 110 8.18 20.04 -20.01
CA ALA A 110 8.49 21.26 -19.27
C ALA A 110 8.49 22.49 -20.19
N ALA A 111 9.08 22.38 -21.39
CA ALA A 111 9.17 23.46 -22.35
C ALA A 111 7.80 23.90 -22.88
N VAL A 112 6.92 22.95 -23.22
CA VAL A 112 5.51 23.21 -23.58
C VAL A 112 4.81 24.02 -22.49
N ARG A 113 4.92 23.58 -21.23
CA ARG A 113 4.29 24.27 -20.09
C ARG A 113 4.89 25.65 -19.82
N ALA A 114 6.14 25.87 -20.22
CA ALA A 114 6.84 27.13 -20.04
C ALA A 114 6.68 28.09 -21.23
N GLY A 115 6.03 27.69 -22.33
CA GLY A 115 5.97 28.47 -23.57
C GLY A 115 7.35 28.67 -24.21
N VAL A 116 8.27 27.73 -24.00
CA VAL A 116 9.63 27.80 -24.54
C VAL A 116 9.66 27.02 -25.85
N PRO A 117 9.99 27.65 -26.99
CA PRO A 117 10.09 26.93 -28.25
C PRO A 117 11.27 25.96 -28.25
N PHE A 118 11.05 24.78 -28.83
CA PHE A 118 12.04 23.70 -28.82
C PHE A 118 11.90 22.76 -30.02
N ARG A 119 12.98 22.01 -30.25
CA ARG A 119 13.04 20.87 -31.16
C ARG A 119 13.92 19.81 -30.51
N ILE A 120 13.39 18.63 -30.21
CA ILE A 120 14.13 17.58 -29.47
C ILE A 120 13.71 16.18 -29.90
N ALA A 121 14.65 15.24 -29.93
CA ALA A 121 14.37 13.83 -30.18
C ALA A 121 13.81 13.14 -28.91
N VAL A 122 12.74 12.38 -29.07
CA VAL A 122 12.05 11.67 -27.99
C VAL A 122 11.81 10.22 -28.39
N PRO A 123 11.98 9.23 -27.48
CA PRO A 123 11.73 7.84 -27.81
C PRO A 123 10.25 7.59 -28.10
N ALA A 124 9.99 6.67 -29.03
CA ALA A 124 8.66 6.25 -29.45
C ALA A 124 8.56 4.71 -29.46
N PRO A 125 8.76 4.04 -28.31
CA PRO A 125 8.68 2.59 -28.25
C PRO A 125 7.31 2.12 -28.73
N GLU A 126 7.29 1.07 -29.55
CA GLU A 126 6.06 0.49 -30.11
C GLU A 126 5.18 1.53 -30.83
N GLY A 127 5.81 2.55 -31.42
CA GLY A 127 5.16 3.63 -32.14
C GLY A 127 4.32 4.58 -31.29
N ARG A 128 4.60 4.65 -29.98
CA ARG A 128 3.98 5.59 -29.05
C ARG A 128 5.02 6.53 -28.45
N LEU A 129 4.93 7.81 -28.79
CA LEU A 129 5.76 8.87 -28.21
C LEU A 129 4.97 9.59 -27.14
N THR A 130 5.39 9.48 -25.87
CA THR A 130 4.68 10.10 -24.74
C THR A 130 5.39 11.36 -24.30
N LEU A 131 4.63 12.43 -24.04
CA LEU A 131 5.07 13.62 -23.31
C LEU A 131 4.42 13.59 -21.92
N PRO A 132 5.16 13.18 -20.87
CA PRO A 132 4.61 12.93 -19.54
C PRO A 132 3.78 14.10 -18.99
N GLY A 133 2.61 13.78 -18.45
CA GLY A 133 1.65 14.75 -17.94
C GLY A 133 0.88 15.56 -19.00
N LEU A 134 1.15 15.39 -20.31
CA LEU A 134 0.49 16.11 -21.41
C LEU A 134 -0.33 15.19 -22.32
N GLY A 135 0.26 14.10 -22.80
CA GLY A 135 -0.38 13.21 -23.76
C GLY A 135 0.64 12.39 -24.56
N ALA A 136 0.19 11.77 -25.65
CA ALA A 136 1.05 10.97 -26.51
C ALA A 136 0.67 11.10 -27.99
N PHE A 137 1.66 10.97 -28.87
CA PHE A 137 1.44 10.70 -30.28
C PHE A 137 1.39 9.19 -30.53
N ILE A 138 0.40 8.75 -31.30
CA ILE A 138 0.16 7.34 -31.63
C ILE A 138 0.45 7.08 -33.11
N GLY A 139 1.11 5.96 -33.42
CA GLY A 139 1.45 5.56 -34.79
C GLY A 139 2.72 6.26 -35.31
N VAL A 140 3.73 6.39 -34.44
CA VAL A 140 5.03 7.00 -34.77
C VAL A 140 5.97 5.94 -35.34
N ASP A 141 6.60 6.21 -36.48
CA ASP A 141 7.58 5.29 -37.08
C ASP A 141 8.99 5.46 -36.47
N GLY A 142 9.83 4.42 -36.54
CA GLY A 142 11.28 4.54 -36.34
C GLY A 142 11.78 4.55 -34.89
N GLY A 143 10.96 4.17 -33.90
CA GLY A 143 11.38 3.99 -32.50
C GLY A 143 11.76 5.27 -31.75
N SER A 144 11.86 6.40 -32.44
CA SER A 144 12.02 7.76 -31.91
C SER A 144 11.59 8.79 -32.95
N ALA A 145 11.18 9.97 -32.52
CA ALA A 145 10.85 11.07 -33.43
C ALA A 145 11.27 12.42 -32.85
N VAL A 146 11.43 13.40 -33.73
CA VAL A 146 11.73 14.79 -33.31
C VAL A 146 10.40 15.51 -33.05
N VAL A 147 10.25 15.98 -31.82
CA VAL A 147 9.11 16.80 -31.38
C VAL A 147 9.49 18.26 -31.49
N GLU A 148 8.57 19.05 -32.03
CA GLU A 148 8.66 20.50 -32.07
C GLU A 148 7.54 21.09 -31.21
N GLY A 149 7.86 22.14 -30.48
CA GLY A 149 6.88 22.91 -29.73
C GLY A 149 7.06 24.41 -29.94
N ASP A 150 5.93 25.12 -29.99
CA ASP A 150 5.88 26.56 -30.13
C ASP A 150 5.61 27.27 -28.79
N PRO A 151 5.71 28.61 -28.73
CA PRO A 151 5.43 29.37 -27.51
C PRO A 151 3.97 29.29 -27.03
N ASP A 152 3.04 28.93 -27.91
CA ASP A 152 1.61 28.77 -27.60
C ASP A 152 1.30 27.40 -26.97
N GLY A 153 2.30 26.51 -26.87
CA GLY A 153 2.20 25.20 -26.26
C GLY A 153 1.67 24.12 -27.21
N HIS A 154 1.59 24.39 -28.52
CA HIS A 154 1.30 23.35 -29.50
C HIS A 154 2.52 22.46 -29.69
N VAL A 155 2.26 21.17 -29.88
CA VAL A 155 3.29 20.17 -30.18
C VAL A 155 2.99 19.48 -31.50
N SER A 156 4.04 19.21 -32.27
CA SER A 156 3.98 18.45 -33.52
C SER A 156 5.19 17.55 -33.67
N LEU A 157 5.09 16.54 -34.54
CA LEU A 157 6.26 15.76 -34.95
C LEU A 157 6.83 16.31 -36.25
N ALA A 158 8.16 16.40 -36.32
CA ALA A 158 8.85 16.76 -37.55
C ALA A 158 8.60 15.69 -38.63
N GLY A 159 8.03 16.08 -39.77
CA GLY A 159 7.87 15.19 -40.93
C GLY A 159 6.65 14.26 -40.89
N GLY A 160 5.70 14.44 -39.96
CA GLY A 160 4.49 13.62 -39.89
C GLY A 160 3.31 14.28 -39.17
N ARG A 161 2.11 13.67 -39.30
CA ARG A 161 0.88 14.09 -38.61
C ARG A 161 0.23 12.92 -37.84
N PRO A 162 0.91 12.30 -36.87
CA PRO A 162 0.30 11.26 -36.05
C PRO A 162 -0.84 11.84 -35.18
N ALA A 163 -1.73 10.96 -34.74
CA ALA A 163 -2.85 11.34 -33.88
C ALA A 163 -2.32 11.70 -32.48
N TRP A 164 -2.66 12.91 -32.00
CA TRP A 164 -2.41 13.34 -30.63
C TRP A 164 -3.52 12.83 -29.70
N ALA A 165 -3.13 12.10 -28.66
CA ALA A 165 -4.02 11.63 -27.59
C ALA A 165 -3.70 12.42 -26.30
N PRO A 166 -4.56 13.39 -25.90
CA PRO A 166 -4.31 14.18 -24.69
C PRO A 166 -4.48 13.33 -23.42
N LEU A 167 -3.69 13.61 -22.38
CA LEU A 167 -3.87 12.99 -21.07
C LEU A 167 -5.19 13.45 -20.45
N ARG A 168 -6.02 12.50 -20.00
CA ARG A 168 -7.32 12.80 -19.40
C ARG A 168 -7.14 13.24 -17.95
N ARG A 169 -8.02 14.12 -17.48
CA ARG A 169 -8.00 14.62 -16.10
C ARG A 169 -9.40 14.63 -15.53
N LEU A 170 -9.51 14.32 -14.25
CA LEU A 170 -10.71 14.57 -13.45
C LEU A 170 -10.89 16.10 -13.28
N ARG A 171 -12.09 16.55 -12.90
CA ARG A 171 -12.37 17.99 -12.62
C ARG A 171 -11.38 18.64 -11.66
N CYS A 172 -10.85 17.87 -10.72
CA CYS A 172 -9.88 18.32 -9.72
C CYS A 172 -8.41 18.36 -10.20
N GLY A 173 -8.16 18.03 -11.47
CA GLY A 173 -6.83 18.07 -12.09
C GLY A 173 -5.99 16.79 -11.96
N ILE A 174 -6.41 15.81 -11.15
CA ILE A 174 -5.77 14.48 -11.09
C ILE A 174 -5.89 13.81 -12.45
N ALA A 175 -4.77 13.31 -12.97
CA ALA A 175 -4.73 12.63 -14.26
C ALA A 175 -5.29 11.21 -14.18
N ILE A 176 -5.95 10.77 -15.26
CA ILE A 176 -6.17 9.35 -15.54
C ILE A 176 -5.07 8.96 -16.52
N ASP A 177 -4.06 8.23 -16.03
CA ASP A 177 -2.86 7.90 -16.80
C ASP A 177 -2.86 6.46 -17.30
N ASP A 178 -3.32 6.31 -18.53
CA ASP A 178 -3.26 5.09 -19.34
C ASP A 178 -2.25 5.22 -20.50
N LEU A 179 -1.36 6.22 -20.45
CA LEU A 179 -0.40 6.55 -21.51
C LEU A 179 1.06 6.36 -21.10
N ASP A 180 1.44 6.68 -19.86
CA ASP A 180 2.85 6.68 -19.46
C ASP A 180 3.51 5.31 -19.66
N PRO A 181 4.72 5.24 -20.25
CA PRO A 181 5.40 3.98 -20.52
C PRO A 181 5.89 3.26 -19.26
N HIS A 182 6.02 3.95 -18.12
CA HIS A 182 6.52 3.39 -16.86
C HIS A 182 5.41 3.10 -15.84
N ARG A 183 4.13 3.12 -16.27
CA ARG A 183 2.97 2.84 -15.42
C ARG A 183 2.78 1.36 -15.07
N ASP A 184 3.66 0.49 -15.54
CA ASP A 184 3.73 -0.94 -15.21
C ASP A 184 4.54 -1.23 -13.92
N CYS A 185 4.89 -0.19 -13.16
CA CYS A 185 5.66 -0.29 -11.92
C CYS A 185 4.88 -0.78 -10.68
N PHE A 186 3.64 -1.20 -10.87
CA PHE A 186 2.74 -1.72 -9.84
C PHE A 186 2.62 -3.24 -9.94
N GLU A 187 1.98 -3.88 -8.96
CA GLU A 187 1.75 -5.33 -8.98
C GLU A 187 0.71 -5.79 -10.02
N TRP A 188 -0.08 -4.85 -10.57
CA TRP A 188 -1.14 -5.10 -11.53
C TRP A 188 -0.76 -4.61 -12.93
N SER A 189 -1.13 -5.38 -13.95
CA SER A 189 -0.93 -4.99 -15.34
C SER A 189 -1.78 -3.77 -15.70
N PRO A 190 -1.18 -2.70 -16.24
CA PRO A 190 -1.94 -1.55 -16.71
C PRO A 190 -2.76 -1.90 -17.94
N VAL A 191 -3.94 -1.29 -18.06
CA VAL A 191 -4.77 -1.46 -19.26
C VAL A 191 -4.18 -0.68 -20.43
N ALA A 192 -4.59 -1.07 -21.65
CA ALA A 192 -4.40 -0.25 -22.84
C ALA A 192 -5.19 1.08 -22.71
N ARG A 193 -4.82 2.08 -23.51
CA ARG A 193 -5.49 3.39 -23.55
C ARG A 193 -7.02 3.20 -23.57
N LEU A 194 -7.71 3.77 -22.59
CA LEU A 194 -9.16 3.68 -22.50
C LEU A 194 -9.79 4.40 -23.70
N GLY A 195 -10.75 3.76 -24.37
CA GLY A 195 -11.65 4.44 -25.29
C GLY A 195 -12.61 5.35 -24.52
N ASP A 196 -13.22 6.33 -25.19
CA ASP A 196 -14.04 7.35 -24.52
C ASP A 196 -15.24 6.76 -23.77
N ALA A 197 -15.84 5.69 -24.31
CA ALA A 197 -16.94 4.96 -23.67
C ALA A 197 -16.54 4.29 -22.34
N ALA A 198 -15.26 3.90 -22.16
CA ALA A 198 -14.76 3.34 -20.92
C ALA A 198 -14.20 4.41 -19.98
N ALA A 199 -13.60 5.47 -20.55
CA ALA A 199 -12.99 6.55 -19.78
C ALA A 199 -14.03 7.39 -19.02
N ALA A 200 -15.20 7.66 -19.60
CA ALA A 200 -16.22 8.49 -18.95
C ALA A 200 -16.79 7.85 -17.66
N PRO A 201 -17.28 6.59 -17.64
CA PRO A 201 -17.73 5.95 -16.41
C PRO A 201 -16.62 5.77 -15.37
N PHE A 202 -15.38 5.54 -15.81
CA PHE A 202 -14.22 5.45 -14.93
C PHE A 202 -13.96 6.79 -14.22
N ALA A 203 -13.97 7.89 -14.96
CA ALA A 203 -13.82 9.23 -14.41
C ALA A 203 -14.96 9.59 -13.45
N GLU A 204 -16.20 9.34 -13.84
CA GLU A 204 -17.39 9.64 -13.03
C GLU A 204 -17.34 8.97 -11.65
N ARG A 205 -17.00 7.67 -11.60
CA ARG A 205 -16.89 6.93 -10.32
C ARG A 205 -15.78 7.47 -9.42
N LEU A 206 -14.64 7.85 -10.01
CA LEU A 206 -13.54 8.46 -9.26
C LEU A 206 -13.91 9.84 -8.73
N GLU A 207 -14.67 10.62 -9.51
CA GLU A 207 -15.17 11.91 -9.05
C GLU A 207 -16.14 11.75 -7.87
N GLN A 208 -17.07 10.80 -7.96
CA GLN A 208 -17.99 10.48 -6.84
C GLN A 208 -17.23 10.02 -5.58
N ALA A 209 -16.16 9.23 -5.74
CA ALA A 209 -15.31 8.81 -4.63
C ALA A 209 -14.59 9.99 -3.98
N LEU A 210 -14.04 10.91 -4.80
CA LEU A 210 -13.38 12.11 -4.31
C LEU A 210 -14.36 13.09 -3.65
N GLU A 211 -15.58 13.22 -4.17
CA GLU A 211 -16.65 14.01 -3.55
C GLU A 211 -17.07 13.43 -2.19
N LEU A 212 -17.16 12.10 -2.07
CA LEU A 212 -17.39 11.42 -0.79
C LEU A 212 -16.27 11.73 0.22
N LEU A 213 -15.00 11.70 -0.23
CA LEU A 213 -13.86 12.04 0.60
C LEU A 213 -13.90 13.50 1.06
N ASP A 214 -14.15 14.44 0.14
CA ASP A 214 -14.22 15.87 0.46
C ASP A 214 -15.37 16.18 1.44
N GLY A 215 -16.51 15.48 1.31
CA GLY A 215 -17.70 15.71 2.14
C GLY A 215 -17.69 15.03 3.52
N HIS A 216 -17.04 13.87 3.64
CA HIS A 216 -17.14 13.03 4.85
C HIS A 216 -15.81 12.63 5.47
N HIS A 217 -14.70 12.75 4.73
CA HIS A 217 -13.35 12.36 5.18
C HIS A 217 -12.32 13.48 4.90
N PRO A 218 -12.60 14.75 5.29
CA PRO A 218 -11.82 15.90 4.83
C PRO A 218 -10.35 15.86 5.24
N GLU A 219 -10.01 15.23 6.38
CA GLU A 219 -8.64 15.05 6.83
C GLU A 219 -7.84 14.12 5.90
N HIS A 220 -8.46 13.05 5.40
CA HIS A 220 -7.85 12.17 4.38
C HIS A 220 -7.80 12.88 3.03
N ALA A 221 -8.91 13.52 2.63
CA ALA A 221 -9.01 14.24 1.37
C ALA A 221 -7.89 15.27 1.23
N ALA A 222 -7.59 16.04 2.27
CA ALA A 222 -6.57 17.07 2.21
C ALA A 222 -5.15 16.50 1.96
N GLY A 223 -4.81 15.34 2.55
CA GLY A 223 -3.56 14.63 2.27
C GLY A 223 -3.52 14.04 0.86
N ILE A 224 -4.63 13.44 0.40
CA ILE A 224 -4.78 12.91 -0.96
C ILE A 224 -4.60 14.03 -1.99
N ARG A 225 -5.29 15.16 -1.83
CA ARG A 225 -5.17 16.34 -2.72
C ARG A 225 -3.75 16.90 -2.76
N ALA A 226 -3.05 16.88 -1.63
CA ALA A 226 -1.68 17.37 -1.55
C ALA A 226 -0.68 16.47 -2.29
N THR A 227 -0.93 15.15 -2.39
CA THR A 227 0.07 14.16 -2.85
C THR A 227 -0.28 13.47 -4.16
N LEU A 228 -1.54 13.12 -4.39
CA LEU A 228 -2.00 12.37 -5.56
C LEU A 228 -2.00 13.26 -6.81
N ARG A 229 -1.49 12.73 -7.92
CA ARG A 229 -1.36 13.41 -9.22
C ARG A 229 -1.91 12.58 -10.37
N ALA A 230 -1.81 11.26 -10.30
CA ALA A 230 -2.28 10.35 -11.34
C ALA A 230 -2.98 9.12 -10.77
N LEU A 231 -3.94 8.60 -11.52
CA LEU A 231 -4.62 7.33 -11.28
C LEU A 231 -4.40 6.46 -12.52
N VAL A 232 -3.84 5.28 -12.32
CA VAL A 232 -3.52 4.33 -13.39
C VAL A 232 -4.61 3.26 -13.45
N PRO A 233 -5.38 3.17 -14.53
CA PRO A 233 -6.36 2.10 -14.66
C PRO A 233 -5.64 0.75 -14.82
N VAL A 234 -6.01 -0.23 -14.01
CA VAL A 234 -5.48 -1.61 -14.04
C VAL A 234 -6.63 -2.62 -14.01
N THR A 235 -6.31 -3.89 -14.27
CA THR A 235 -7.25 -5.01 -14.18
C THR A 235 -6.69 -6.08 -13.24
N ALA A 236 -7.48 -6.55 -12.27
CA ALA A 236 -7.14 -7.73 -11.48
C ALA A 236 -7.34 -9.01 -12.32
N PRO A 237 -6.41 -9.99 -12.30
CA PRO A 237 -6.58 -11.27 -12.99
C PRO A 237 -7.84 -12.04 -12.58
N ASP A 238 -8.20 -11.95 -11.29
CA ASP A 238 -9.26 -12.75 -10.68
C ASP A 238 -10.59 -11.98 -10.51
N GLY A 239 -10.71 -10.79 -11.11
CA GLY A 239 -11.93 -9.96 -11.06
C GLY A 239 -12.24 -9.32 -9.70
N GLY A 240 -11.30 -9.32 -8.76
CA GLY A 240 -11.39 -8.59 -7.48
C GLY A 240 -11.13 -7.08 -7.62
N ASN A 241 -11.23 -6.33 -6.51
CA ASN A 241 -10.85 -4.92 -6.48
C ASN A 241 -9.32 -4.80 -6.40
N ALA A 242 -8.66 -4.51 -7.53
CA ALA A 242 -7.23 -4.19 -7.55
C ALA A 242 -6.99 -2.72 -7.17
N SER A 243 -6.10 -2.50 -6.21
CA SER A 243 -5.44 -1.22 -5.98
C SER A 243 -3.98 -1.44 -5.59
N ALA A 244 -3.11 -0.51 -5.94
CA ALA A 244 -1.70 -0.57 -5.55
C ALA A 244 -1.03 0.81 -5.57
N ALA A 245 -0.16 1.04 -4.60
CA ALA A 245 0.81 2.11 -4.59
C ALA A 245 2.24 1.57 -4.80
N SER A 246 3.11 2.40 -5.37
CA SER A 246 4.53 2.09 -5.52
C SER A 246 5.38 3.20 -4.92
N ARG A 247 6.35 2.85 -4.08
CA ARG A 247 7.31 3.81 -3.51
C ARG A 247 8.12 4.53 -4.59
N ARG A 248 8.30 3.91 -5.77
CA ARG A 248 8.99 4.50 -6.92
C ARG A 248 8.13 5.52 -7.68
N ALA A 249 6.81 5.42 -7.57
CA ALA A 249 5.83 6.24 -8.27
C ALA A 249 5.01 7.11 -7.31
N PHE A 250 5.67 7.81 -6.38
CA PHE A 250 4.98 8.72 -5.46
C PHE A 250 4.09 9.71 -6.23
N GLY A 251 2.82 9.76 -5.84
CA GLY A 251 1.79 10.57 -6.48
C GLY A 251 0.93 9.82 -7.49
N ALA A 252 1.14 8.51 -7.68
CA ALA A 252 0.29 7.65 -8.49
C ALA A 252 -0.29 6.48 -7.71
N ILE A 253 -1.54 6.16 -7.98
CA ILE A 253 -2.23 4.97 -7.49
C ILE A 253 -2.74 4.19 -8.70
N ALA A 254 -2.42 2.91 -8.78
CA ALA A 254 -3.07 1.98 -9.69
C ALA A 254 -4.38 1.50 -9.08
N LEU A 255 -5.47 1.48 -9.85
CA LEU A 255 -6.74 0.97 -9.38
C LEU A 255 -7.65 0.44 -10.48
N GLU A 256 -8.51 -0.50 -10.11
CA GLU A 256 -9.62 -0.98 -10.91
C GLU A 256 -10.94 -0.38 -10.39
N ALA A 257 -11.63 0.42 -11.22
CA ALA A 257 -12.82 1.17 -10.79
C ALA A 257 -14.14 0.38 -10.90
N ARG A 258 -14.17 -0.87 -10.41
CA ARG A 258 -15.38 -1.73 -10.44
C ARG A 258 -16.34 -1.47 -9.28
N GLY A 259 -15.79 -1.19 -8.10
CA GLY A 259 -16.55 -0.94 -6.87
C GLY A 259 -17.40 0.34 -6.93
N GLY A 260 -18.19 0.53 -5.88
CA GLY A 260 -18.93 1.78 -5.68
C GLY A 260 -18.01 2.93 -5.24
N PRO A 261 -18.53 4.17 -5.16
CA PRO A 261 -17.75 5.33 -4.70
C PRO A 261 -17.09 5.13 -3.33
N ALA A 262 -17.76 4.42 -2.41
CA ALA A 262 -17.21 4.11 -1.08
C ALA A 262 -16.00 3.17 -1.15
N ASP A 263 -16.02 2.14 -2.00
CA ASP A 263 -14.91 1.21 -2.17
C ASP A 263 -13.68 1.92 -2.75
N LEU A 264 -13.91 2.78 -3.75
CA LEU A 264 -12.84 3.58 -4.36
C LEU A 264 -12.27 4.61 -3.38
N ALA A 265 -13.13 5.27 -2.59
CA ALA A 265 -12.68 6.18 -1.53
C ALA A 265 -11.80 5.44 -0.50
N LEU A 266 -12.21 4.24 -0.09
CA LEU A 266 -11.43 3.40 0.82
C LEU A 266 -10.07 2.99 0.20
N SER A 267 -10.05 2.55 -1.07
CA SER A 267 -8.81 2.24 -1.78
C SER A 267 -7.89 3.46 -1.90
N LEU A 268 -8.42 4.65 -2.21
CA LEU A 268 -7.63 5.88 -2.28
C LEU A 268 -7.00 6.22 -0.92
N ILE A 269 -7.74 6.08 0.18
CA ILE A 269 -7.21 6.24 1.54
C ILE A 269 -6.09 5.23 1.79
N HIS A 270 -6.34 3.95 1.50
CA HIS A 270 -5.40 2.86 1.73
C HIS A 270 -4.08 3.08 0.98
N GLU A 271 -4.15 3.30 -0.33
CA GLU A 271 -2.96 3.44 -1.16
C GLU A 271 -2.22 4.75 -0.89
N CYS A 272 -2.95 5.83 -0.58
CA CYS A 272 -2.31 7.09 -0.19
C CYS A 272 -1.53 6.95 1.14
N ARG A 273 -1.96 6.08 2.05
CA ARG A 273 -1.18 5.77 3.27
C ARG A 273 0.13 5.08 2.94
N HIS A 274 0.14 4.12 2.02
CA HIS A 274 1.37 3.50 1.53
C HIS A 274 2.31 4.51 0.88
N MET A 275 1.79 5.39 0.00
CA MET A 275 2.61 6.45 -0.60
C MET A 275 3.21 7.39 0.45
N THR A 276 2.38 7.82 1.42
CA THR A 276 2.80 8.73 2.49
C THR A 276 3.91 8.10 3.33
N LEU A 277 3.74 6.86 3.77
CA LEU A 277 4.76 6.15 4.55
C LEU A 277 6.02 5.89 3.73
N GLY A 278 5.89 5.59 2.44
CA GLY A 278 7.03 5.49 1.52
C GLY A 278 7.88 6.76 1.50
N ALA A 279 7.24 7.93 1.42
CA ALA A 279 7.92 9.22 1.46
C ALA A 279 8.52 9.54 2.84
N VAL A 280 7.89 9.10 3.94
CA VAL A 280 8.48 9.20 5.28
C VAL A 280 9.75 8.36 5.38
N LEU A 281 9.71 7.12 4.87
CA LEU A 281 10.85 6.18 4.88
C LEU A 281 11.99 6.61 3.94
N ASP A 282 11.75 7.58 3.05
CA ASP A 282 12.83 8.21 2.27
C ASP A 282 13.62 9.25 3.09
N LEU A 283 13.06 9.72 4.22
CA LEU A 283 13.64 10.77 5.06
C LEU A 283 14.08 10.27 6.43
N VAL A 284 13.40 9.25 6.99
CA VAL A 284 13.63 8.74 8.35
C VAL A 284 13.51 7.21 8.38
N ASP A 285 14.50 6.56 9.00
CA ASP A 285 14.45 5.14 9.29
C ASP A 285 13.56 4.86 10.51
N LEU A 286 12.43 4.17 10.30
CA LEU A 286 11.50 3.78 11.36
C LEU A 286 11.78 2.38 11.94
N PHE A 287 12.62 1.59 11.29
CA PHE A 287 12.97 0.23 11.73
C PHE A 287 14.39 -0.12 11.31
N ARG A 288 14.98 -1.10 12.00
CA ARG A 288 16.30 -1.63 11.64
C ARG A 288 16.17 -2.55 10.41
N PRO A 289 17.10 -2.47 9.43
CA PRO A 289 17.07 -3.35 8.27
C PRO A 289 17.41 -4.80 8.66
N GLY A 290 17.00 -5.76 7.82
CA GLY A 290 17.44 -7.16 7.92
C GLY A 290 16.59 -8.08 8.80
N GLY A 291 15.42 -7.64 9.27
CA GLY A 291 14.49 -8.49 10.03
C GLY A 291 13.82 -9.58 9.18
N ASP A 292 13.77 -10.80 9.71
CA ASP A 292 13.10 -11.93 9.05
C ASP A 292 11.57 -11.80 9.08
N PRO A 293 10.85 -12.37 8.09
CA PRO A 293 9.40 -12.38 8.10
C PRO A 293 8.85 -13.34 9.16
N ARG A 294 8.62 -12.85 10.38
CA ARG A 294 8.14 -13.63 11.53
C ARG A 294 6.90 -13.06 12.21
N HIS A 295 6.48 -11.86 11.82
CA HIS A 295 5.41 -11.13 12.49
C HIS A 295 4.05 -11.52 11.93
N TYR A 296 3.09 -11.65 12.84
CA TYR A 296 1.68 -11.80 12.50
C TYR A 296 1.13 -10.48 11.94
N ALA A 297 0.56 -10.55 10.73
CA ALA A 297 -0.17 -9.45 10.11
C ALA A 297 -1.60 -9.95 9.79
N PRO A 298 -2.65 -9.44 10.46
CA PRO A 298 -3.95 -10.06 10.36
C PRO A 298 -4.63 -10.04 8.99
N TRP A 299 -4.21 -9.14 8.11
CA TRP A 299 -4.64 -9.02 6.71
C TRP A 299 -3.76 -9.82 5.74
N ARG A 300 -2.94 -10.76 6.22
CA ARG A 300 -2.06 -11.62 5.39
C ARG A 300 -2.03 -13.03 5.94
N ALA A 301 -1.94 -14.03 5.06
CA ALA A 301 -1.77 -15.41 5.47
C ALA A 301 -0.30 -15.79 5.73
N ASP A 302 0.65 -15.09 5.13
CA ASP A 302 2.09 -15.27 5.36
C ASP A 302 2.63 -14.39 6.50
N PRO A 303 3.68 -14.84 7.23
CA PRO A 303 4.41 -13.99 8.16
C PRO A 303 5.11 -12.82 7.47
N ARG A 304 5.19 -11.68 8.15
CA ARG A 304 5.68 -10.42 7.58
C ARG A 304 6.92 -9.93 8.30
N THR A 305 7.77 -9.20 7.57
CA THR A 305 8.86 -8.42 8.17
C THR A 305 8.28 -7.23 8.94
N VAL A 306 9.04 -6.62 9.85
CA VAL A 306 8.59 -5.43 10.59
C VAL A 306 8.19 -4.29 9.63
N SER A 307 8.94 -4.12 8.53
CA SER A 307 8.65 -3.15 7.48
C SER A 307 7.28 -3.39 6.84
N ALA A 308 7.00 -4.63 6.44
CA ALA A 308 5.73 -4.98 5.82
C ALA A 308 4.55 -4.90 6.82
N LEU A 309 4.77 -5.24 8.09
CA LEU A 309 3.76 -5.06 9.14
C LEU A 309 3.47 -3.57 9.39
N LEU A 310 4.50 -2.71 9.40
CA LEU A 310 4.34 -1.26 9.55
C LEU A 310 3.55 -0.65 8.40
N GLN A 311 3.88 -1.03 7.16
CA GLN A 311 3.15 -0.64 5.96
C GLN A 311 1.66 -0.98 6.07
N GLY A 312 1.35 -2.24 6.39
CA GLY A 312 -0.03 -2.68 6.56
C GLY A 312 -0.73 -1.96 7.72
N THR A 313 -0.09 -1.85 8.88
CA THR A 313 -0.72 -1.23 10.07
C THR A 313 -1.07 0.23 9.79
N TYR A 314 -0.17 0.99 9.15
CA TYR A 314 -0.43 2.39 8.83
C TYR A 314 -1.55 2.57 7.80
N ALA A 315 -1.63 1.71 6.79
CA ALA A 315 -2.74 1.73 5.82
C ALA A 315 -4.08 1.39 6.49
N HIS A 316 -4.11 0.38 7.36
CA HIS A 316 -5.33 -0.06 8.04
C HIS A 316 -5.80 0.89 9.15
N VAL A 317 -4.96 1.80 9.66
CA VAL A 317 -5.45 2.94 10.46
C VAL A 317 -6.38 3.83 9.62
N GLY A 318 -6.05 4.08 8.35
CA GLY A 318 -6.93 4.77 7.42
C GLY A 318 -8.23 4.02 7.14
N VAL A 319 -8.15 2.70 6.94
CA VAL A 319 -9.33 1.82 6.76
C VAL A 319 -10.24 1.85 8.00
N THR A 320 -9.66 1.73 9.18
CA THR A 320 -10.39 1.75 10.46
C THR A 320 -11.12 3.08 10.62
N ASP A 321 -10.46 4.19 10.32
CA ASP A 321 -11.07 5.53 10.42
C ASP A 321 -12.19 5.74 9.40
N PHE A 322 -12.02 5.25 8.16
CA PHE A 322 -13.07 5.28 7.16
C PHE A 322 -14.35 4.62 7.70
N TRP A 323 -14.26 3.40 8.22
CA TRP A 323 -15.42 2.71 8.80
C TRP A 323 -15.94 3.37 10.08
N ARG A 324 -15.06 4.01 10.87
CA ARG A 324 -15.45 4.79 12.05
C ARG A 324 -16.41 5.93 11.69
N VAL A 325 -16.17 6.58 10.56
CA VAL A 325 -17.02 7.65 10.01
C VAL A 325 -18.24 7.06 9.31
N GLU A 326 -18.06 6.09 8.42
CA GLU A 326 -19.13 5.51 7.59
C GLU A 326 -20.22 4.83 8.40
N ARG A 327 -19.88 4.18 9.52
CA ARG A 327 -20.90 3.59 10.42
C ARG A 327 -21.85 4.63 10.99
N ARG A 328 -21.38 5.85 11.24
CA ARG A 328 -22.20 6.96 11.75
C ARG A 328 -23.02 7.59 10.62
N ARG A 329 -22.41 7.71 9.44
CA ARG A 329 -23.07 8.26 8.23
C ARG A 329 -24.20 7.38 7.74
N THR A 330 -23.98 6.07 7.71
CA THR A 330 -24.94 5.10 7.15
C THR A 330 -25.88 4.50 8.20
N GLY A 331 -25.48 4.48 9.48
CA GLY A 331 -26.19 3.75 10.53
C GLY A 331 -26.23 2.23 10.31
N SER A 332 -25.44 1.70 9.36
CA SER A 332 -25.55 0.30 8.94
C SER A 332 -24.79 -0.64 9.87
N VAL A 333 -25.37 -1.83 10.09
CA VAL A 333 -24.70 -2.91 10.83
C VAL A 333 -23.40 -3.34 10.15
N ALA A 334 -23.39 -3.35 8.80
CA ALA A 334 -22.22 -3.69 8.02
C ALA A 334 -21.04 -2.76 8.32
N ALA A 335 -21.23 -1.45 8.23
CA ALA A 335 -20.16 -0.49 8.51
C ALA A 335 -19.72 -0.51 9.98
N GLU A 336 -20.64 -0.76 10.91
CA GLU A 336 -20.30 -0.89 12.33
C GLU A 336 -19.47 -2.16 12.62
N PHE A 337 -19.81 -3.29 11.98
CA PHE A 337 -19.01 -4.51 12.03
C PHE A 337 -17.61 -4.27 11.47
N GLU A 338 -17.50 -3.63 10.30
CA GLU A 338 -16.21 -3.32 9.68
C GLU A 338 -15.33 -2.44 10.58
N PHE A 339 -15.91 -1.42 11.21
CA PHE A 339 -15.17 -0.61 12.17
C PHE A 339 -14.63 -1.44 13.33
N ALA A 340 -15.48 -2.26 13.96
CA ALA A 340 -15.08 -3.09 15.10
C ALA A 340 -14.01 -4.12 14.70
N TYR A 341 -14.18 -4.76 13.54
CA TYR A 341 -13.26 -5.74 12.99
C TYR A 341 -11.89 -5.10 12.69
N TRP A 342 -11.86 -4.01 11.92
CA TRP A 342 -10.61 -3.35 11.55
C TRP A 342 -9.92 -2.68 12.74
N LEU A 343 -10.66 -2.15 13.70
CA LEU A 343 -10.09 -1.61 14.93
C LEU A 343 -9.29 -2.68 15.68
N GLU A 344 -9.87 -3.85 15.90
CA GLU A 344 -9.21 -4.93 16.63
C GLU A 344 -7.99 -5.48 15.88
N GLN A 345 -8.10 -5.69 14.56
CA GLN A 345 -6.99 -6.13 13.71
C GLN A 345 -5.84 -5.12 13.69
N THR A 346 -6.15 -3.85 13.49
CA THR A 346 -5.14 -2.78 13.40
C THR A 346 -4.47 -2.54 14.74
N SER A 347 -5.22 -2.57 15.85
CA SER A 347 -4.66 -2.54 17.21
C SER A 347 -3.72 -3.71 17.47
N ALA A 348 -4.03 -4.92 16.98
CA ALA A 348 -3.15 -6.07 17.09
C ALA A 348 -1.83 -5.89 16.30
N GLY A 349 -1.90 -5.31 15.10
CA GLY A 349 -0.73 -4.93 14.31
C GLY A 349 0.17 -3.91 15.03
N ALA A 350 -0.43 -2.84 15.58
CA ALA A 350 0.31 -1.82 16.33
C ALA A 350 1.00 -2.38 17.59
N ARG A 351 0.29 -3.22 18.36
CA ARG A 351 0.90 -3.91 19.51
C ARG A 351 2.05 -4.82 19.10
N SER A 352 1.91 -5.54 17.98
CA SER A 352 2.97 -6.44 17.47
C SER A 352 4.20 -5.67 17.03
N LEU A 353 4.04 -4.49 16.42
CA LEU A 353 5.14 -3.59 16.07
C LEU A 353 5.89 -3.11 17.32
N LEU A 354 5.18 -2.64 18.35
CA LEU A 354 5.79 -2.17 19.60
C LEU A 354 6.50 -3.30 20.35
N ALA A 355 5.99 -4.53 20.28
CA ALA A 355 6.60 -5.70 20.90
C ALA A 355 7.76 -6.32 20.09
N SER A 356 8.01 -5.86 18.85
CA SER A 356 8.99 -6.48 17.95
C SER A 356 10.44 -6.30 18.39
N GLY A 357 10.77 -5.20 19.08
CA GLY A 357 12.15 -4.79 19.36
C GLY A 357 12.95 -4.35 18.12
N GLU A 358 12.31 -4.23 16.95
CA GLU A 358 12.97 -3.93 15.67
C GLU A 358 12.82 -2.46 15.23
N LEU A 359 11.99 -1.69 15.92
CA LEU A 359 11.78 -0.27 15.65
C LEU A 359 13.00 0.57 16.07
N THR A 360 13.23 1.67 15.37
CA THR A 360 14.14 2.75 15.83
C THR A 360 13.39 3.63 16.85
N PRO A 361 14.06 4.54 17.59
CA PRO A 361 13.36 5.49 18.46
C PRO A 361 12.28 6.33 17.73
N TRP A 362 12.52 6.66 16.45
CA TRP A 362 11.53 7.34 15.61
C TRP A 362 10.36 6.43 15.24
N GLY A 363 10.64 5.15 14.96
CA GLY A 363 9.61 4.14 14.74
C GLY A 363 8.73 3.90 15.96
N GLU A 364 9.33 3.75 17.13
CA GLU A 364 8.61 3.59 18.40
C GLU A 364 7.67 4.78 18.63
N ARG A 365 8.18 6.02 18.50
CA ARG A 365 7.37 7.24 18.60
C ARG A 365 6.19 7.21 17.62
N PHE A 366 6.46 6.93 16.35
CA PHE A 366 5.44 6.90 15.30
C PHE A 366 4.34 5.86 15.58
N VAL A 367 4.73 4.64 15.95
CA VAL A 367 3.78 3.55 16.23
C VAL A 367 3.03 3.77 17.54
N THR A 368 3.66 4.35 18.57
CA THR A 368 2.98 4.74 19.81
C THR A 368 1.85 5.71 19.51
N ARG A 369 2.03 6.71 18.63
CA ARG A 369 0.94 7.61 18.23
C ARG A 369 -0.20 6.90 17.51
N LEU A 370 0.11 5.90 16.67
CA LEU A 370 -0.92 5.07 16.03
C LEU A 370 -1.72 4.31 17.09
N ALA A 371 -1.03 3.69 18.04
CA ALA A 371 -1.65 2.96 19.14
C ALA A 371 -2.50 3.86 20.04
N GLU A 372 -2.04 5.08 20.35
CA GLU A 372 -2.81 6.08 21.10
C GLU A 372 -4.11 6.47 20.37
N THR A 373 -4.04 6.68 19.05
CA THR A 373 -5.24 6.95 18.23
C THR A 373 -6.22 5.78 18.24
N LEU A 374 -5.72 4.56 18.03
CA LEU A 374 -6.55 3.35 18.06
C LEU A 374 -7.19 3.15 19.44
N GLY A 375 -6.43 3.37 20.52
CA GLY A 375 -6.94 3.28 21.90
C GLY A 375 -8.08 4.26 22.19
N ARG A 376 -8.04 5.47 21.61
CA ARG A 376 -9.18 6.43 21.69
C ARG A 376 -10.40 5.97 20.90
N TRP A 377 -10.22 5.16 19.86
CA TRP A 377 -11.33 4.61 19.09
C TRP A 377 -11.92 3.37 19.75
N GLU A 378 -11.13 2.60 20.50
CA GLU A 378 -11.59 1.43 21.27
C GLU A 378 -12.64 1.82 22.32
N THR A 379 -12.59 3.03 22.86
CA THR A 379 -13.59 3.56 23.82
C THR A 379 -14.90 3.98 23.18
N GLN A 380 -15.03 3.93 21.85
CA GLN A 380 -16.28 4.29 21.18
C GLN A 380 -17.27 3.13 21.21
N ASP A 381 -18.54 3.49 21.33
CA ASP A 381 -19.62 2.51 21.38
C ASP A 381 -19.73 1.73 20.07
N VAL A 382 -19.93 0.43 20.24
CA VAL A 382 -20.25 -0.56 19.22
C VAL A 382 -21.28 -1.46 19.86
N ARG A 383 -22.36 -1.79 19.14
CA ARG A 383 -23.37 -2.72 19.63
C ARG A 383 -22.73 -4.03 20.15
N PRO A 384 -23.14 -4.53 21.34
CA PRO A 384 -22.44 -5.66 21.97
C PRO A 384 -22.38 -6.93 21.11
N ASP A 385 -23.44 -7.23 20.36
CA ASP A 385 -23.51 -8.37 19.43
C ASP A 385 -22.57 -8.20 18.24
N VAL A 386 -22.51 -7.00 17.66
CA VAL A 386 -21.57 -6.66 16.57
C VAL A 386 -20.12 -6.76 17.05
N ARG A 387 -19.82 -6.22 18.24
CA ARG A 387 -18.49 -6.31 18.86
C ARG A 387 -18.09 -7.76 19.09
N ALA A 388 -18.97 -8.55 19.68
CA ALA A 388 -18.70 -9.97 19.95
C ALA A 388 -18.42 -10.75 18.66
N ALA A 389 -19.19 -10.51 17.59
CA ALA A 389 -18.97 -11.16 16.30
C ALA A 389 -17.67 -10.71 15.63
N ALA A 390 -17.33 -9.43 15.69
CA ALA A 390 -16.07 -8.90 15.15
C ALA A 390 -14.86 -9.52 15.88
N SER A 391 -14.86 -9.54 17.22
CA SER A 391 -13.80 -10.16 18.02
C SER A 391 -13.67 -11.66 17.76
N ALA A 392 -14.80 -12.36 17.62
CA ALA A 392 -14.79 -13.77 17.23
C ALA A 392 -14.20 -13.98 15.83
N ALA A 393 -14.52 -13.12 14.85
CA ALA A 393 -13.95 -13.18 13.51
C ALA A 393 -12.42 -12.93 13.53
N VAL A 394 -11.95 -11.96 14.31
CA VAL A 394 -10.51 -11.69 14.49
C VAL A 394 -9.80 -12.87 15.14
N LEU A 395 -10.38 -13.45 16.20
CA LEU A 395 -9.85 -14.64 16.85
C LEU A 395 -9.70 -15.80 15.86
N ALA A 396 -10.72 -16.05 15.05
CA ALA A 396 -10.70 -17.10 14.03
C ALA A 396 -9.55 -16.91 13.03
N VAL A 397 -9.34 -15.68 12.55
CA VAL A 397 -8.22 -15.34 11.64
C VAL A 397 -6.87 -15.58 12.33
N GLY A 398 -6.70 -15.16 13.58
CA GLY A 398 -5.45 -15.36 14.33
C GLY A 398 -5.13 -16.84 14.59
N VAL A 399 -6.14 -17.63 14.95
CA VAL A 399 -6.01 -19.09 15.15
C VAL A 399 -5.60 -19.78 13.84
N GLN A 400 -6.28 -19.49 12.73
CA GLN A 400 -5.92 -20.04 11.43
C GLN A 400 -4.48 -19.68 11.05
N TRP A 401 -4.12 -18.40 11.15
CA TRP A 401 -2.77 -17.95 10.82
C TRP A 401 -1.71 -18.70 11.62
N ARG A 402 -1.95 -18.91 12.91
CA ARG A 402 -1.01 -19.60 13.78
C ARG A 402 -0.91 -21.09 13.46
N LEU A 403 -2.04 -21.74 13.14
CA LEU A 403 -2.07 -23.12 12.66
C LEU A 403 -1.31 -23.29 11.34
N ASP A 404 -1.35 -22.30 10.46
CA ASP A 404 -0.66 -22.37 9.16
C ASP A 404 0.85 -22.15 9.28
N ASN A 405 1.26 -21.24 10.19
CA ASN A 405 2.62 -20.70 10.20
C ASN A 405 3.49 -21.13 11.38
N ALA A 406 2.91 -21.49 12.53
CA ALA A 406 3.67 -21.87 13.72
C ALA A 406 3.93 -23.38 13.79
N ARG A 407 5.17 -23.75 14.10
CA ARG A 407 5.56 -25.13 14.38
C ARG A 407 6.14 -25.25 15.78
N PRO A 408 5.48 -26.00 16.67
CA PRO A 408 6.03 -26.22 18.00
C PRO A 408 7.29 -27.09 17.93
N ASP A 409 8.21 -26.89 18.87
CA ASP A 409 9.39 -27.74 19.06
C ASP A 409 8.98 -29.22 19.21
N PRO A 410 9.40 -30.12 18.30
CA PRO A 410 9.02 -31.54 18.33
C PRO A 410 9.34 -32.23 19.65
N ASP A 411 10.50 -31.96 20.24
CA ASP A 411 10.92 -32.60 21.49
C ASP A 411 10.01 -32.16 22.64
N GLY A 412 9.60 -30.90 22.64
CA GLY A 412 8.64 -30.38 23.60
C GLY A 412 7.23 -30.93 23.42
N VAL A 413 6.80 -31.17 22.18
CA VAL A 413 5.53 -31.87 21.90
C VAL A 413 5.59 -33.30 22.44
N GLU A 414 6.69 -34.02 22.23
CA GLU A 414 6.86 -35.39 22.71
C GLU A 414 6.86 -35.45 24.25
N ARG A 415 7.55 -34.51 24.92
CA ARG A 415 7.50 -34.37 26.39
C ARG A 415 6.08 -34.13 26.89
N LEU A 416 5.31 -33.25 26.24
CA LEU A 416 3.91 -33.00 26.59
C LEU A 416 3.06 -34.26 26.37
N ALA A 417 3.25 -34.97 25.26
CA ALA A 417 2.51 -36.20 24.96
C ALA A 417 2.80 -37.31 25.98
N ALA A 418 4.07 -37.49 26.38
CA ALA A 418 4.47 -38.44 27.40
C ALA A 418 3.86 -38.09 28.77
N ALA A 419 3.94 -36.82 29.19
CA ALA A 419 3.37 -36.35 30.45
C ALA A 419 1.84 -36.56 30.49
N TRP A 420 1.14 -36.28 29.39
CA TRP A 420 -0.29 -36.50 29.26
C TRP A 420 -0.65 -37.98 29.43
N ARG A 421 0.00 -38.89 28.68
CA ARG A 421 -0.27 -40.33 28.75
C ARG A 421 0.05 -40.90 30.13
N GLY A 422 1.08 -40.37 30.80
CA GLY A 422 1.47 -40.75 32.15
C GLY A 422 0.63 -40.12 33.28
N GLY A 423 -0.40 -39.33 32.96
CA GLY A 423 -1.24 -38.64 33.96
C GLY A 423 -0.47 -37.60 34.79
N SER A 424 0.67 -37.15 34.31
CA SER A 424 1.54 -36.22 35.03
C SER A 424 1.07 -34.77 34.87
N PRO A 425 1.46 -33.86 35.79
CA PRO A 425 1.18 -32.45 35.63
C PRO A 425 1.80 -31.88 34.35
N CYS A 426 1.11 -30.93 33.72
CA CYS A 426 1.56 -30.33 32.47
C CYS A 426 2.91 -29.59 32.64
N PRO A 427 3.97 -29.97 31.90
CA PRO A 427 5.24 -29.25 31.90
C PRO A 427 5.13 -27.90 31.16
N ALA A 428 6.20 -27.11 31.17
CA ALA A 428 6.25 -25.85 30.44
C ALA A 428 5.97 -26.05 28.95
N LEU A 429 5.19 -25.15 28.35
CA LEU A 429 4.85 -25.21 26.94
C LEU A 429 6.10 -24.97 26.08
N PRO A 430 6.30 -25.72 24.99
CA PRO A 430 7.43 -25.51 24.09
C PRO A 430 7.39 -24.14 23.43
N GLY A 431 8.55 -23.69 22.93
CA GLY A 431 8.61 -22.63 21.92
C GLY A 431 7.90 -23.05 20.63
N ALA A 432 7.68 -22.09 19.74
CA ALA A 432 7.25 -22.37 18.38
C ALA A 432 8.05 -21.51 17.40
N GLU A 433 8.50 -22.12 16.33
CA GLU A 433 9.14 -21.44 15.21
C GLU A 433 8.06 -20.99 14.21
N ILE A 434 8.16 -19.75 13.74
CA ILE A 434 7.31 -19.24 12.67
C ILE A 434 7.98 -19.54 11.33
N ARG A 435 7.33 -20.37 10.51
CA ARG A 435 7.85 -20.71 9.18
C ARG A 435 7.66 -19.55 8.22
N THR A 436 8.78 -19.07 7.70
CA THR A 436 8.80 -18.13 6.57
C THR A 436 8.36 -18.86 5.30
N GLY A 437 7.64 -18.18 4.42
CA GLY A 437 7.19 -18.74 3.14
C GLY A 437 6.90 -17.65 2.11
N PRO A 438 6.53 -18.04 0.88
CA PRO A 438 6.15 -17.06 -0.13
C PRO A 438 4.93 -16.25 0.31
N ALA A 439 4.81 -15.06 -0.27
CA ALA A 439 3.67 -14.17 -0.05
C ALA A 439 2.35 -14.88 -0.36
N ARG A 440 1.39 -14.86 0.57
CA ARG A 440 0.05 -15.45 0.39
C ARG A 440 -1.05 -14.43 0.73
N PRO A 441 -2.08 -14.28 -0.11
CA PRO A 441 -3.16 -13.32 0.13
C PRO A 441 -3.87 -13.59 1.47
N ALA A 442 -4.60 -12.59 1.96
CA ALA A 442 -5.45 -12.77 3.13
C ALA A 442 -6.40 -13.95 2.91
N ARG A 443 -6.58 -14.77 3.94
CA ARG A 443 -7.56 -15.86 3.94
C ARG A 443 -8.52 -15.63 5.08
N VAL A 444 -9.76 -15.28 4.76
CA VAL A 444 -10.83 -15.20 5.77
C VAL A 444 -11.33 -16.62 6.01
N PRO A 445 -11.19 -17.18 7.23
CA PRO A 445 -11.72 -18.50 7.52
C PRO A 445 -13.24 -18.52 7.37
N ALA A 446 -13.82 -19.64 6.92
CA ALA A 446 -15.27 -19.78 6.74
C ALA A 446 -16.04 -19.46 8.04
N ALA A 447 -15.47 -19.80 9.21
CA ALA A 447 -16.05 -19.42 10.50
C ALA A 447 -16.16 -17.90 10.71
N ALA A 448 -15.15 -17.12 10.31
CA ALA A 448 -15.17 -15.66 10.41
C ALA A 448 -16.19 -15.05 9.45
N ASP A 449 -16.27 -15.56 8.21
CA ASP A 449 -17.25 -15.13 7.21
C ASP A 449 -18.69 -15.39 7.67
N ARG A 450 -18.95 -16.56 8.26
CA ARG A 450 -20.26 -16.89 8.85
C ARG A 450 -20.66 -15.98 10.01
N LEU A 451 -19.70 -15.59 10.85
CA LEU A 451 -19.94 -14.66 11.96
C LEU A 451 -20.34 -13.28 11.43
N ARG A 452 -19.65 -12.81 10.39
CA ARG A 452 -20.00 -11.59 9.66
C ARG A 452 -21.42 -11.70 9.09
N GLN A 453 -21.68 -12.66 8.21
CA GLN A 453 -22.98 -12.84 7.54
C GLN A 453 -24.14 -12.94 8.53
N ARG A 454 -23.96 -13.66 9.64
CA ARG A 454 -24.99 -13.76 10.69
C ARG A 454 -25.37 -12.40 11.28
N VAL A 455 -24.39 -11.55 11.56
CA VAL A 455 -24.65 -10.19 12.08
C VAL A 455 -25.28 -9.30 11.01
N LEU A 456 -24.97 -9.55 9.73
CA LEU A 456 -25.59 -8.83 8.61
C LEU A 456 -26.99 -9.33 8.24
N GLY A 457 -27.44 -10.46 8.81
CA GLY A 457 -28.70 -11.11 8.44
C GLY A 457 -28.64 -11.82 7.08
N GLU A 458 -27.44 -12.17 6.62
CA GLU A 458 -27.17 -12.82 5.33
C GLU A 458 -27.01 -14.35 5.50
N THR A 459 -27.29 -15.10 4.43
CA THR A 459 -27.18 -16.57 4.44
C THR A 459 -25.74 -17.02 4.23
N ALA A 460 -25.28 -17.94 5.08
CA ALA A 460 -23.93 -18.49 4.99
C ALA A 460 -23.73 -19.44 3.80
N ALA A 461 -22.67 -19.20 3.00
CA ALA A 461 -22.37 -19.98 1.80
C ALA A 461 -21.06 -20.81 1.87
N ALA A 462 -20.17 -20.53 2.84
CA ALA A 462 -18.83 -21.11 2.83
C ALA A 462 -18.79 -22.57 3.37
N PRO A 463 -18.23 -23.53 2.60
CA PRO A 463 -18.07 -24.92 3.06
C PRO A 463 -17.01 -25.03 4.17
N ASP A 464 -17.20 -26.01 5.06
CA ASP A 464 -16.24 -26.28 6.14
C ASP A 464 -14.92 -26.82 5.60
N THR A 465 -13.80 -26.35 6.17
CA THR A 465 -12.46 -26.92 5.94
C THR A 465 -12.01 -27.81 7.10
N ALA A 466 -10.95 -28.60 6.93
CA ALA A 466 -10.41 -29.44 8.01
C ALA A 466 -9.95 -28.62 9.24
N ASP A 467 -9.49 -27.38 9.03
CA ASP A 467 -9.08 -26.48 10.12
C ASP A 467 -10.28 -25.83 10.84
N ASP A 468 -11.49 -25.89 10.27
CA ASP A 468 -12.69 -25.29 10.88
C ASP A 468 -13.01 -25.90 12.25
N VAL A 469 -12.66 -27.18 12.48
CA VAL A 469 -12.85 -27.82 13.79
C VAL A 469 -12.01 -27.13 14.87
N TRP A 470 -10.75 -26.82 14.59
CA TRP A 470 -9.87 -26.14 15.53
C TRP A 470 -10.32 -24.71 15.81
N ILE A 471 -10.79 -24.02 14.78
CA ILE A 471 -11.34 -22.67 14.92
C ILE A 471 -12.62 -22.67 15.75
N LYS A 472 -13.54 -23.61 15.50
CA LYS A 472 -14.78 -23.75 16.29
C LYS A 472 -14.47 -23.99 17.77
N LEU A 473 -13.55 -24.91 18.08
CA LEU A 473 -13.11 -25.17 19.46
C LEU A 473 -12.47 -23.93 20.11
N ALA A 474 -11.67 -23.17 19.35
CA ALA A 474 -11.06 -21.94 19.86
C ALA A 474 -12.09 -20.83 20.13
N LEU A 475 -13.11 -20.71 19.26
CA LEU A 475 -14.23 -19.79 19.43
C LEU A 475 -15.07 -20.14 20.67
N GLU A 476 -15.36 -21.42 20.88
CA GLU A 476 -16.08 -21.91 22.07
C GLU A 476 -15.29 -21.68 23.35
N ALA A 477 -13.97 -21.90 23.32
CA ALA A 477 -13.10 -21.67 24.46
C ALA A 477 -12.93 -20.16 24.78
N GLY A 478 -12.89 -19.30 23.75
CA GLY A 478 -12.72 -17.85 23.83
C GLY A 478 -11.37 -17.37 24.36
N ARG A 479 -10.60 -18.22 25.06
CA ARG A 479 -9.28 -17.92 25.64
C ARG A 479 -8.47 -19.19 25.90
N GLY A 480 -7.24 -19.02 26.37
CA GLY A 480 -6.36 -20.12 26.77
C GLY A 480 -5.61 -20.76 25.60
N PRO A 481 -5.06 -21.97 25.77
CA PRO A 481 -4.16 -22.60 24.80
C PRO A 481 -4.77 -22.85 23.42
N LEU A 482 -6.08 -23.11 23.31
CA LEU A 482 -6.76 -23.25 22.00
C LEU A 482 -6.75 -21.95 21.18
N VAL A 483 -6.63 -20.80 21.84
CA VAL A 483 -6.54 -19.49 21.16
C VAL A 483 -5.07 -19.06 21.03
N GLN A 484 -4.30 -19.18 22.11
CA GLN A 484 -2.95 -18.64 22.18
C GLN A 484 -1.89 -19.55 21.56
N ARG A 485 -2.08 -20.87 21.65
CA ARG A 485 -1.13 -21.91 21.22
C ARG A 485 -1.82 -23.10 20.51
N PRO A 486 -2.79 -22.88 19.58
CA PRO A 486 -3.54 -23.95 18.91
C PRO A 486 -2.64 -24.96 18.20
N GLU A 487 -1.47 -24.54 17.70
CA GLU A 487 -0.47 -25.40 17.07
C GLU A 487 0.08 -26.46 18.03
N VAL A 488 0.23 -26.12 19.32
CA VAL A 488 0.70 -27.05 20.36
C VAL A 488 -0.41 -28.04 20.69
N VAL A 489 -1.64 -27.56 20.89
CA VAL A 489 -2.80 -28.43 21.17
C VAL A 489 -3.00 -29.43 20.04
N ARG A 490 -2.93 -28.97 18.78
CA ARG A 490 -3.04 -29.82 17.59
C ARG A 490 -1.93 -30.85 17.50
N ALA A 491 -0.67 -30.45 17.75
CA ALA A 491 0.45 -31.38 17.69
C ALA A 491 0.38 -32.46 18.77
N VAL A 492 0.08 -32.09 20.02
CA VAL A 492 -0.06 -33.05 21.13
C VAL A 492 -1.28 -33.95 20.94
N GLY A 493 -2.39 -33.40 20.44
CA GLY A 493 -3.59 -34.18 20.10
C GLY A 493 -3.32 -35.21 19.02
N ALA A 494 -2.61 -34.84 17.96
CA ALA A 494 -2.20 -35.78 16.91
C ALA A 494 -1.29 -36.91 17.46
N SER A 495 -0.40 -36.61 18.40
CA SER A 495 0.46 -37.62 19.03
C SER A 495 -0.27 -38.52 20.01
N THR A 496 -1.27 -38.02 20.75
CA THR A 496 -1.91 -38.75 21.85
C THR A 496 -3.26 -39.35 21.51
N GLY A 497 -3.93 -38.88 20.44
CA GLY A 497 -5.32 -39.23 20.12
C GLY A 497 -6.34 -38.65 21.11
N ALA A 498 -5.92 -37.74 21.99
CA ALA A 498 -6.79 -37.20 23.03
C ALA A 498 -7.72 -36.10 22.49
N ASP A 499 -8.87 -35.97 23.16
CA ASP A 499 -9.83 -34.90 22.90
C ASP A 499 -9.17 -33.51 23.05
N PRO A 500 -9.24 -32.64 22.03
CA PRO A 500 -8.62 -31.32 22.05
C PRO A 500 -9.07 -30.43 23.21
N SER A 501 -10.33 -30.48 23.62
CA SER A 501 -10.87 -29.65 24.71
C SER A 501 -10.30 -30.08 26.06
N ARG A 502 -10.19 -31.39 26.31
CA ARG A 502 -9.53 -31.91 27.51
C ARG A 502 -8.04 -31.55 27.55
N LEU A 503 -7.34 -31.68 26.43
CA LEU A 503 -5.94 -31.27 26.31
C LEU A 503 -5.76 -29.79 26.60
N ALA A 504 -6.62 -28.94 26.05
CA ALA A 504 -6.59 -27.50 26.27
C ALA A 504 -6.77 -27.14 27.76
N GLY A 505 -7.70 -27.80 28.46
CA GLY A 505 -7.89 -27.64 29.89
C GLY A 505 -6.63 -28.01 30.69
N TRP A 506 -5.98 -29.12 30.35
CA TRP A 506 -4.74 -29.54 30.99
C TRP A 506 -3.56 -28.61 30.71
N LEU A 507 -3.39 -28.16 29.47
CA LEU A 507 -2.35 -27.19 29.07
C LEU A 507 -2.53 -25.83 29.78
N THR A 508 -3.78 -25.44 30.07
CA THR A 508 -4.07 -24.20 30.80
C THR A 508 -3.46 -24.22 32.20
N SER A 509 -3.41 -25.39 32.85
CA SER A 509 -2.81 -25.56 34.18
C SER A 509 -1.30 -25.29 34.20
N ALA A 510 -0.58 -25.44 33.07
CA ALA A 510 0.82 -25.07 32.97
C ALA A 510 0.97 -23.54 32.87
N VAL A 511 0.16 -22.88 32.03
CA VAL A 511 0.22 -21.42 31.83
C VAL A 511 -0.02 -20.65 33.14
N ALA A 512 -0.90 -21.16 34.02
CA ALA A 512 -1.16 -20.58 35.32
C ALA A 512 0.01 -20.75 36.32
N ARG A 513 0.82 -21.81 36.20
CA ARG A 513 1.91 -22.14 37.13
C ARG A 513 3.24 -21.44 36.86
N TYR A 514 3.44 -20.93 35.64
CA TYR A 514 4.67 -20.25 35.23
C TYR A 514 4.52 -18.72 35.09
N ARG A 515 3.39 -18.17 35.57
CA ARG A 515 3.14 -16.72 35.67
C ARG A 515 3.11 -16.19 37.12
N SER A 516 3.23 -17.09 38.10
CA SER A 516 3.55 -16.80 39.51
C SER A 516 5.05 -16.87 39.70
#